data_AF-A0A958PII6-F1
#
_entry.id   AF-A0A958PII6-F1
#
_cell.length_a   1.000
_cell.length_b   1.000
_cell.length_c   1.000
_cell.angle_alpha   90.00
_cell.angle_beta   90.00
_cell.angle_gamma   90.00
#
_symmetry.space_group_name_H-M   'P 1'
#
loop_
_entity.id
_entity.type
_entity.pdbx_description
1 polymer ?
#
loop_
_entity_poly.entity_id
_entity_poly.type
_entity_poly.pdbx_seq_one_letter_code
_entity_poly.pdbx_strand_id
1 'polypeptide(L)'
;MERFRPILLVFLLFGCISPHATTEASRDSILAGLTRTPDIETSNADPGEEASRDENKKELREQAEDFDRFLQGKLSVEENAKIKNSCNDAPEKNPFCFSILNYPYFTEKKDRLKKAENAPSKRIQRVKPTYRKGELANWAALRMAPPAATISPIAGLRKARFSHLKELALNETECPLFIAISIAAAMEDELPKKEYLSDIARLYEKGGNCIPEETPDDKATTLTRAGLFELLDNKPQKAYELFVRASDVPNAVNSRPLYWRHRMEKLLGKTRDAEKSLKQLSDKYPFSFHTVVAQAAINADPGALLSQPHRDAKRSQLVPAINLLIEQVEILHKYGLENSARTVLDWAVGESKDVEPEVKIYLAELKDQKSEDHLKKIKLLADVLYDHPNLISKKSMELYFPKPYFPVFEKHSSGLDPFLLLAIARQESAFNPLAVSSANAVGLLQVVPQTGKKVTNASKRALMKPETNIKTGSKYFQQLLKKVGGQIHLAMAAYNAGPRKLKEWLSRYPTDDPILFIDILPYRETRDYVALVLRNYYWYRRMHGNEQEAREISKRVFDLQN
;
A
#
# COMPACT_ATOMS: atom_id res chain seq x y z
N MET A 1 -16.24 -11.14 -25.98
CA MET A 1 -16.86 -10.53 -24.78
C MET A 1 -15.84 -10.46 -23.64
N GLU A 2 -14.74 -9.76 -23.91
CA GLU A 2 -13.64 -9.51 -22.98
C GLU A 2 -13.60 -7.99 -22.74
N ARG A 3 -13.65 -7.53 -21.48
CA ARG A 3 -13.20 -6.21 -21.00
C ARG A 3 -13.70 -5.97 -19.58
N PHE A 4 -13.00 -6.53 -18.60
CA PHE A 4 -12.94 -6.01 -17.24
C PHE A 4 -11.56 -6.40 -16.68
N ARG A 5 -10.58 -5.50 -16.84
CA ARG A 5 -9.34 -5.52 -16.07
C ARG A 5 -9.52 -4.45 -14.98
N PRO A 6 -9.53 -4.78 -13.68
CA PRO A 6 -9.51 -3.77 -12.62
C PRO A 6 -8.13 -3.08 -12.62
N ILE A 7 -8.12 -1.75 -12.63
CA ILE A 7 -7.99 -0.83 -11.47
C ILE A 7 -6.62 -0.97 -10.79
N LEU A 8 -6.01 0.18 -10.56
CA LEU A 8 -4.58 0.38 -10.46
C LEU A 8 -4.05 -0.06 -9.09
N LEU A 9 -3.44 -1.24 -8.99
CA LEU A 9 -2.30 -1.48 -8.09
C LEU A 9 -1.43 -2.63 -8.59
N VAL A 10 -0.73 -2.37 -9.69
CA VAL A 10 0.61 -2.93 -9.91
C VAL A 10 1.51 -2.25 -8.88
N PHE A 11 1.61 -2.81 -7.67
CA PHE A 11 2.75 -2.53 -6.77
C PHE A 11 3.00 -3.59 -5.67
N LEU A 12 2.45 -4.80 -5.76
CA LEU A 12 2.81 -5.91 -4.85
C LEU A 12 2.99 -7.27 -5.56
N LEU A 13 3.53 -7.28 -6.79
CA LEU A 13 3.83 -8.51 -7.54
C LEU A 13 5.16 -8.48 -8.33
N PHE A 14 6.12 -7.66 -7.92
CA PHE A 14 7.51 -7.84 -8.36
C PHE A 14 8.39 -7.96 -7.14
N GLY A 15 8.87 -9.19 -6.91
CA GLY A 15 10.06 -9.42 -6.10
C GLY A 15 11.18 -8.51 -6.62
N CYS A 16 11.89 -7.91 -5.68
CA CYS A 16 13.10 -7.14 -5.93
C CYS A 16 14.05 -7.96 -6.81
N ILE A 17 14.19 -7.56 -8.08
CA ILE A 17 15.40 -7.86 -8.84
C ILE A 17 16.36 -6.74 -8.50
N SER A 18 17.33 -7.01 -7.63
CA SER A 18 18.43 -6.10 -7.33
C SER A 18 19.25 -5.81 -8.61
N PRO A 19 19.48 -4.53 -8.96
CA PRO A 19 20.62 -4.14 -9.78
C PRO A 19 21.75 -3.73 -8.83
N HIS A 20 22.27 -4.66 -8.03
CA HIS A 20 23.38 -4.41 -7.10
C HIS A 20 24.66 -4.95 -7.73
N ALA A 21 25.47 -4.06 -8.30
CA ALA A 21 26.91 -4.29 -8.47
C ALA A 21 27.64 -3.03 -8.96
N THR A 22 27.02 -2.19 -9.80
CA THR A 22 27.71 -1.05 -10.44
C THR A 22 27.31 0.33 -9.91
N THR A 23 26.24 0.44 -9.10
CA THR A 23 25.75 1.71 -8.55
C THR A 23 26.12 1.93 -7.07
N GLU A 24 26.38 0.86 -6.33
CA GLU A 24 26.80 0.95 -4.93
C GLU A 24 28.21 1.54 -4.82
N ALA A 25 29.14 1.13 -5.68
CA ALA A 25 30.51 1.67 -5.69
C ALA A 25 30.57 3.19 -5.99
N SER A 26 29.68 3.73 -6.82
CA SER A 26 29.62 5.18 -7.07
C SER A 26 28.87 5.94 -5.96
N ARG A 27 27.84 5.32 -5.37
CA ARG A 27 27.11 5.86 -4.20
C ARG A 27 28.05 5.98 -3.00
N ASP A 28 28.81 4.93 -2.68
CA ASP A 28 29.73 4.90 -1.54
C ASP A 28 30.87 5.91 -1.73
N SER A 29 31.37 6.08 -2.96
CA SER A 29 32.38 7.09 -3.29
C SER A 29 31.87 8.54 -3.13
N ILE A 30 30.60 8.81 -3.41
CA ILE A 30 29.99 10.15 -3.28
C ILE A 30 29.67 10.47 -1.81
N LEU A 31 29.16 9.49 -1.06
CA LEU A 31 28.82 9.67 0.36
C LEU A 31 30.07 9.70 1.26
N ALA A 32 31.16 9.02 0.89
CA ALA A 32 32.41 8.99 1.66
C ALA A 32 33.24 10.29 1.57
N GLY A 33 33.01 11.14 0.57
CA GLY A 33 33.82 12.34 0.33
C GLY A 33 33.59 13.51 1.30
N LEU A 34 32.63 13.43 2.22
CA LEU A 34 32.08 14.61 2.91
C LEU A 34 31.86 14.42 4.42
N THR A 35 32.82 13.82 5.12
CA THR A 35 32.82 13.75 6.58
C THR A 35 33.38 15.02 7.23
N ARG A 36 32.78 16.19 7.01
CA ARG A 36 32.95 17.36 7.91
C ARG A 36 31.69 18.24 7.93
N THR A 37 31.03 18.29 9.08
CA THR A 37 30.05 19.32 9.45
C THR A 37 30.73 20.42 10.27
N PRO A 38 30.43 21.71 10.06
CA PRO A 38 30.62 22.72 11.10
C PRO A 38 29.39 22.72 12.03
N ASP A 39 29.64 22.67 13.34
CA ASP A 39 28.63 22.90 14.37
C ASP A 39 28.15 24.36 14.30
N ILE A 40 26.86 24.57 14.05
CA ILE A 40 26.22 25.87 14.31
C ILE A 40 25.59 25.77 15.71
N GLU A 41 26.40 26.05 16.73
CA GLU A 41 25.91 26.23 18.10
C GLU A 41 25.02 27.48 18.19
N THR A 42 23.86 27.31 18.80
CA THR A 42 23.00 28.41 19.26
C THR A 42 23.60 29.02 20.53
N SER A 43 24.19 30.21 20.45
CA SER A 43 24.55 31.00 21.62
C SER A 43 23.78 32.33 21.67
N ASN A 44 23.36 32.71 22.87
CA ASN A 44 22.66 33.96 23.16
C ASN A 44 23.70 35.10 23.23
N ALA A 45 23.61 36.15 22.38
CA ALA A 45 24.39 37.38 22.57
C ALA A 45 23.91 38.63 21.77
N ASP A 46 24.19 39.77 22.41
CA ASP A 46 24.43 41.20 22.07
C ASP A 46 23.93 41.89 20.75
N PRO A 47 23.57 43.21 20.81
CA PRO A 47 23.09 44.01 19.66
C PRO A 47 24.08 44.23 18.51
N GLY A 48 25.38 43.99 18.72
CA GLY A 48 26.41 44.05 17.67
C GLY A 48 26.37 42.87 16.68
N GLU A 49 25.65 41.79 17.01
CA GLU A 49 25.50 40.62 16.14
C GLU A 49 24.36 40.76 15.12
N GLU A 50 23.48 41.77 15.24
CA GLU A 50 22.28 41.88 14.40
C GLU A 50 22.60 42.18 12.93
N ALA A 51 23.54 43.09 12.66
CA ALA A 51 23.94 43.46 11.29
C ALA A 51 24.69 42.32 10.57
N SER A 52 25.58 41.61 11.27
CA SER A 52 26.28 40.41 10.75
C SER A 52 25.30 39.26 10.50
N ARG A 53 24.30 39.08 11.38
CA ARG A 53 23.22 38.11 11.18
C ARG A 53 22.36 38.46 9.96
N ASP A 54 22.11 39.73 9.69
CA ASP A 54 21.29 40.15 8.55
C ASP A 54 22.05 40.06 7.22
N GLU A 55 23.35 40.34 7.19
CA GLU A 55 24.20 40.05 6.02
C GLU A 55 24.28 38.54 5.73
N ASN A 56 24.50 37.71 6.75
CA ASN A 56 24.52 36.25 6.59
C ASN A 56 23.18 35.67 6.13
N LYS A 57 22.04 36.22 6.61
CA LYS A 57 20.71 35.83 6.12
C LYS A 57 20.50 36.22 4.67
N LYS A 58 20.97 37.41 4.27
CA LYS A 58 20.86 37.90 2.89
C LYS A 58 21.68 37.03 1.94
N GLU A 59 22.92 36.70 2.31
CA GLU A 59 23.79 35.81 1.53
C GLU A 59 23.16 34.42 1.37
N LEU A 60 22.66 33.81 2.46
CA LEU A 60 22.04 32.49 2.41
C LEU A 60 20.77 32.47 1.54
N ARG A 61 20.01 33.57 1.52
CA ARG A 61 18.83 33.72 0.65
C ARG A 61 19.24 33.79 -0.82
N GLU A 62 20.25 34.59 -1.15
CA GLU A 62 20.77 34.70 -2.52
C GLU A 62 21.29 33.35 -3.02
N GLN A 63 22.03 32.61 -2.18
CA GLN A 63 22.50 31.26 -2.50
C GLN A 63 21.34 30.28 -2.76
N ALA A 64 20.26 30.36 -1.99
CA ALA A 64 19.07 29.53 -2.18
C ALA A 64 18.31 29.88 -3.47
N GLU A 65 18.17 31.17 -3.78
CA GLU A 65 17.54 31.65 -5.01
C GLU A 65 18.35 31.25 -6.26
N ASP A 66 19.68 31.33 -6.21
CA ASP A 66 20.56 30.87 -7.28
C ASP A 66 20.52 29.35 -7.46
N PHE A 67 20.46 28.59 -6.37
CA PHE A 67 20.27 27.14 -6.46
C PHE A 67 18.90 26.78 -7.04
N ASP A 68 17.83 27.51 -6.70
CA ASP A 68 16.51 27.34 -7.30
C ASP A 68 16.55 27.59 -8.81
N ARG A 69 17.22 28.67 -9.25
CA ARG A 69 17.43 28.96 -10.67
C ARG A 69 18.26 27.87 -11.36
N PHE A 70 19.28 27.33 -10.69
CA PHE A 70 20.09 26.21 -11.18
C PHE A 70 19.22 24.98 -11.45
N LEU A 71 18.42 24.54 -10.47
CA LEU A 71 17.53 23.37 -10.61
C LEU A 71 16.46 23.56 -11.69
N GLN A 72 16.00 24.78 -11.90
CA GLN A 72 15.01 25.10 -12.92
C GLN A 72 15.64 25.30 -14.32
N GLY A 73 16.96 25.23 -14.46
CA GLY A 73 17.66 25.48 -15.71
C GLY A 73 17.54 26.93 -16.20
N LYS A 74 17.40 27.88 -15.26
CA LYS A 74 17.21 29.32 -15.53
C LYS A 74 18.48 30.15 -15.45
N LEU A 75 19.62 29.53 -15.11
CA LEU A 75 20.93 30.18 -15.12
C LEU A 75 21.51 30.21 -16.54
N SER A 76 22.21 31.29 -16.87
CA SER A 76 23.04 31.37 -18.07
C SER A 76 24.21 30.37 -18.03
N VAL A 77 24.88 30.16 -19.16
CA VAL A 77 26.07 29.30 -19.20
C VAL A 77 27.18 29.84 -18.29
N GLU A 78 27.37 31.15 -18.27
CA GLU A 78 28.37 31.83 -17.44
C GLU A 78 28.02 31.75 -15.94
N GLU A 79 26.76 31.97 -15.59
CA GLU A 79 26.29 31.86 -14.19
C GLU A 79 26.45 30.41 -13.67
N ASN A 80 26.09 29.43 -14.49
CA ASN A 80 26.30 28.00 -14.16
C ASN A 80 27.77 27.67 -13.94
N ALA A 81 28.66 28.14 -14.82
CA ALA A 81 30.09 27.91 -14.69
C ALA A 81 30.65 28.58 -13.43
N LYS A 82 30.24 29.83 -13.15
CA LYS A 82 30.66 30.58 -11.97
C LYS A 82 30.29 29.86 -10.67
N ILE A 83 29.04 29.42 -10.54
CA ILE A 83 28.57 28.72 -9.34
C ILE A 83 29.30 27.38 -9.17
N LYS A 84 29.47 26.60 -10.25
CA LYS A 84 30.22 25.34 -10.19
C LYS A 84 31.68 25.54 -9.79
N ASN A 85 32.35 26.54 -10.34
CA ASN A 85 33.73 26.87 -9.98
C ASN A 85 33.83 27.29 -8.51
N SER A 86 32.94 28.19 -8.06
CA SER A 86 32.86 28.58 -6.65
C SER A 86 32.66 27.38 -5.72
N CYS A 87 31.86 26.40 -6.13
CA CYS A 87 31.64 25.17 -5.37
C CYS A 87 32.83 24.21 -5.38
N ASN A 88 33.65 24.21 -6.43
CA ASN A 88 34.89 23.44 -6.45
C ASN A 88 35.97 24.11 -5.57
N ASP A 89 36.01 25.44 -5.55
CA ASP A 89 37.04 26.20 -4.85
C ASP A 89 36.81 26.26 -3.31
N ALA A 90 35.55 26.39 -2.89
CA ALA A 90 35.17 26.53 -1.48
C ALA A 90 33.78 25.90 -1.19
N PRO A 91 33.65 24.56 -1.25
CA PRO A 91 32.36 23.86 -1.10
C PRO A 91 31.67 24.12 0.25
N GLU A 92 32.43 24.46 1.30
CA GLU A 92 31.92 24.75 2.64
C GLU A 92 31.20 26.11 2.76
N LYS A 93 31.40 27.02 1.79
CA LYS A 93 30.82 28.37 1.85
C LYS A 93 29.39 28.46 1.33
N ASN A 94 28.90 27.43 0.66
CA ASN A 94 27.55 27.39 0.12
C ASN A 94 26.91 26.01 0.36
N PRO A 95 25.81 25.94 1.12
CA PRO A 95 25.21 24.68 1.54
C PRO A 95 24.65 23.85 0.37
N PHE A 96 24.50 24.45 -0.81
CA PHE A 96 23.98 23.79 -2.01
C PHE A 96 25.08 23.16 -2.88
N CYS A 97 26.36 23.37 -2.59
CA CYS A 97 27.45 22.90 -3.44
C CYS A 97 27.47 21.39 -3.64
N PHE A 98 27.15 20.61 -2.60
CA PHE A 98 27.00 19.16 -2.74
C PHE A 98 26.01 18.78 -3.85
N SER A 99 24.84 19.42 -3.86
CA SER A 99 23.78 19.13 -4.83
C SER A 99 24.11 19.66 -6.23
N ILE A 100 24.78 20.81 -6.33
CA ILE A 100 25.22 21.39 -7.60
C ILE A 100 26.24 20.48 -8.28
N LEU A 101 27.25 20.03 -7.53
CA LEU A 101 28.33 19.19 -8.05
C LEU A 101 27.85 17.76 -8.38
N ASN A 102 26.87 17.24 -7.64
CA ASN A 102 26.32 15.88 -7.85
C ASN A 102 24.99 15.87 -8.64
N TYR A 103 24.60 16.98 -9.26
CA TYR A 103 23.37 17.06 -10.04
C TYR A 103 23.21 15.98 -11.13
N PRO A 104 24.26 15.60 -11.90
CA PRO A 104 24.17 14.50 -12.88
C PRO A 104 23.78 13.16 -12.23
N TYR A 105 24.36 12.85 -11.06
CA TYR A 105 24.04 11.63 -10.32
C TYR A 105 22.55 11.56 -9.96
N PHE A 106 22.01 12.66 -9.43
CA PHE A 106 20.61 12.73 -9.02
C PHE A 106 19.62 12.73 -10.19
N THR A 107 20.04 13.19 -11.38
CA THR A 107 19.18 13.29 -12.57
C THR A 107 19.20 12.02 -13.43
N GLU A 108 20.35 11.39 -13.64
CA GLU A 108 20.47 10.15 -14.43
C GLU A 108 19.73 8.94 -13.80
N LYS A 109 19.73 8.85 -12.46
CA LYS A 109 18.99 7.82 -11.70
C LYS A 109 17.49 7.87 -11.98
N LYS A 110 16.92 9.08 -12.08
CA LYS A 110 15.49 9.33 -12.32
C LYS A 110 15.03 8.85 -13.69
N ASP A 111 15.84 9.05 -14.72
CA ASP A 111 15.50 8.64 -16.10
C ASP A 111 15.55 7.13 -16.30
N ARG A 112 16.43 6.42 -15.59
CA ARG A 112 16.45 4.94 -15.58
C ARG A 112 15.22 4.36 -14.91
N LEU A 113 14.80 4.90 -13.76
CA LEU A 113 13.60 4.45 -13.04
C LEU A 113 12.33 4.69 -13.88
N LYS A 114 12.19 5.85 -14.53
CA LYS A 114 11.08 6.12 -15.45
C LYS A 114 11.03 5.16 -16.64
N LYS A 115 12.18 4.74 -17.18
CA LYS A 115 12.23 3.75 -18.26
C LYS A 115 11.79 2.36 -17.79
N ALA A 116 12.13 1.97 -16.56
CA ALA A 116 11.69 0.72 -15.96
C ALA A 116 10.18 0.71 -15.67
N GLU A 117 9.63 1.79 -15.13
CA GLU A 117 8.18 1.92 -14.85
C GLU A 117 7.32 1.92 -16.12
N ASN A 118 7.83 2.47 -17.22
CA ASN A 118 7.13 2.50 -18.51
C ASN A 118 7.38 1.27 -19.39
N ALA A 119 8.11 0.26 -18.89
CA ALA A 119 8.33 -0.97 -19.63
C ALA A 119 6.97 -1.68 -19.87
N PRO A 120 6.63 -2.04 -21.11
CA PRO A 120 5.36 -2.69 -21.39
C PRO A 120 5.26 -4.02 -20.65
N SER A 121 4.17 -4.22 -19.90
CA SER A 121 3.85 -5.49 -19.26
C SER A 121 3.87 -6.60 -20.32
N LYS A 122 4.72 -7.63 -20.11
CA LYS A 122 4.76 -8.80 -21.00
C LYS A 122 3.38 -9.43 -21.07
N ARG A 123 2.85 -9.57 -22.30
CA ARG A 123 1.55 -10.21 -22.53
C ARG A 123 1.62 -11.66 -22.10
N ILE A 124 0.86 -12.03 -21.07
CA ILE A 124 0.78 -13.41 -20.59
C ILE A 124 0.13 -14.29 -21.67
N GLN A 125 0.86 -15.30 -22.15
CA GLN A 125 0.36 -16.27 -23.10
C GLN A 125 -0.58 -17.25 -22.38
N ARG A 126 -1.82 -17.38 -22.85
CA ARG A 126 -2.80 -18.31 -22.28
C ARG A 126 -2.43 -19.75 -22.61
N VAL A 127 -2.58 -20.64 -21.64
CA VAL A 127 -2.37 -22.09 -21.81
C VAL A 127 -3.72 -22.78 -21.60
N LYS A 128 -4.27 -23.40 -22.66
CA LYS A 128 -5.59 -24.04 -22.63
C LYS A 128 -5.46 -25.56 -22.48
N PRO A 129 -6.32 -26.21 -21.68
CA PRO A 129 -6.41 -27.67 -21.68
C PRO A 129 -6.77 -28.22 -23.05
N THR A 130 -5.94 -29.13 -23.57
CA THR A 130 -6.08 -29.71 -24.91
C THR A 130 -6.29 -31.22 -24.77
N TYR A 131 -7.41 -31.70 -25.31
CA TYR A 131 -7.76 -33.12 -25.28
C TYR A 131 -7.53 -33.77 -26.64
N ARG A 132 -6.92 -34.95 -26.66
CA ARG A 132 -6.75 -35.79 -27.86
C ARG A 132 -7.27 -37.19 -27.52
N LYS A 133 -8.21 -37.71 -28.32
CA LYS A 133 -8.86 -39.03 -28.09
C LYS A 133 -9.43 -39.23 -26.66
N GLY A 134 -9.88 -38.15 -26.01
CA GLY A 134 -10.44 -38.20 -24.64
C GLY A 134 -9.42 -37.96 -23.53
N GLU A 135 -8.12 -38.02 -23.83
CA GLU A 135 -7.03 -37.83 -22.87
C GLU A 135 -6.48 -36.41 -22.90
N LEU A 136 -5.98 -35.92 -21.77
CA LEU A 136 -5.39 -34.59 -21.66
C LEU A 136 -3.95 -34.60 -22.19
N ALA A 137 -3.73 -33.96 -23.33
CA ALA A 137 -2.48 -34.05 -24.09
C ALA A 137 -1.37 -33.09 -23.62
N ASN A 138 -1.68 -32.09 -22.79
CA ASN A 138 -0.74 -31.01 -22.42
C ASN A 138 -0.64 -30.77 -20.91
N TRP A 139 -0.76 -31.82 -20.10
CA TRP A 139 -0.74 -31.73 -18.64
C TRP A 139 0.52 -31.06 -18.06
N ALA A 140 1.71 -31.44 -18.52
CA ALA A 140 2.97 -30.84 -18.05
C ALA A 140 3.04 -29.33 -18.28
N ALA A 141 2.57 -28.85 -19.44
CA ALA A 141 2.51 -27.42 -19.74
C ALA A 141 1.49 -26.69 -18.84
N LEU A 142 0.37 -27.32 -18.50
CA LEU A 142 -0.63 -26.75 -17.59
C LEU A 142 -0.10 -26.63 -16.17
N ARG A 143 0.65 -27.62 -15.67
CA ARG A 143 1.25 -27.62 -14.32
C ARG A 143 2.21 -26.45 -14.11
N MET A 144 3.03 -26.14 -15.11
CA MET A 144 4.03 -25.06 -15.04
C MET A 144 3.47 -23.68 -15.36
N ALA A 145 2.29 -23.59 -15.99
CA ALA A 145 1.74 -22.31 -16.39
C ALA A 145 1.24 -21.52 -15.17
N PRO A 146 1.56 -20.21 -15.08
CA PRO A 146 1.10 -19.39 -13.96
C PRO A 146 -0.44 -19.27 -13.97
N PRO A 147 -1.10 -19.06 -12.82
CA PRO A 147 -2.56 -19.05 -12.74
C PRO A 147 -3.22 -18.05 -13.71
N ALA A 148 -2.58 -16.90 -13.94
CA ALA A 148 -3.05 -15.88 -14.88
C ALA A 148 -3.16 -16.38 -16.35
N ALA A 149 -2.43 -17.44 -16.71
CA ALA A 149 -2.47 -18.05 -18.04
C ALA A 149 -3.58 -19.11 -18.20
N THR A 150 -4.06 -19.69 -17.11
CA THR A 150 -4.84 -20.96 -17.09
C THR A 150 -6.25 -20.82 -16.52
N ILE A 151 -6.50 -19.94 -15.54
CA ILE A 151 -7.81 -19.83 -14.85
C ILE A 151 -8.96 -19.63 -15.84
N SER A 152 -8.88 -18.59 -16.70
CA SER A 152 -9.95 -18.29 -17.66
C SER A 152 -10.18 -19.41 -18.67
N PRO A 153 -9.13 -20.04 -19.26
CA PRO A 153 -9.29 -21.26 -20.04
C PRO A 153 -9.99 -22.42 -19.32
N ILE A 154 -9.74 -22.62 -18.04
CA ILE A 154 -10.30 -23.72 -17.24
C ILE A 154 -11.78 -23.45 -16.89
N ALA A 155 -12.10 -22.24 -16.46
CA ALA A 155 -13.47 -21.83 -16.10
C ALA A 155 -14.47 -21.98 -17.27
N GLY A 156 -13.99 -21.91 -18.52
CA GLY A 156 -14.82 -22.08 -19.72
C GLY A 156 -15.05 -23.53 -20.16
N LEU A 157 -14.59 -24.53 -19.40
CA LEU A 157 -14.69 -25.93 -19.80
C LEU A 157 -16.09 -26.52 -19.55
N ARG A 158 -16.46 -27.53 -20.36
CA ARG A 158 -17.63 -28.36 -20.08
C ARG A 158 -17.43 -29.14 -18.78
N LYS A 159 -18.50 -29.34 -18.00
CA LYS A 159 -18.51 -30.03 -16.70
C LYS A 159 -17.66 -31.31 -16.67
N ALA A 160 -17.82 -32.20 -17.66
CA ALA A 160 -17.06 -33.47 -17.71
C ALA A 160 -15.53 -33.27 -17.79
N ARG A 161 -15.07 -32.31 -18.61
CA ARG A 161 -13.62 -32.00 -18.73
C ARG A 161 -13.09 -31.31 -17.49
N PHE A 162 -13.91 -30.45 -16.89
CA PHE A 162 -13.58 -29.78 -15.65
C PHE A 162 -13.45 -30.77 -14.48
N SER A 163 -14.40 -31.69 -14.34
CA SER A 163 -14.32 -32.79 -13.36
C SER A 163 -13.09 -33.66 -13.60
N HIS A 164 -12.78 -34.02 -14.86
CA HIS A 164 -11.57 -34.79 -15.17
C HIS A 164 -10.28 -34.04 -14.75
N LEU A 165 -10.15 -32.75 -15.05
CA LEU A 165 -8.99 -31.95 -14.61
C LEU A 165 -8.86 -31.89 -13.09
N LYS A 166 -9.98 -31.72 -12.40
CA LYS A 166 -10.05 -31.70 -10.94
C LYS A 166 -9.53 -33.02 -10.35
N GLU A 167 -10.01 -34.16 -10.84
CA GLU A 167 -9.56 -35.48 -10.39
C GLU A 167 -8.07 -35.71 -10.70
N LEU A 168 -7.58 -35.31 -11.88
CA LEU A 168 -6.15 -35.36 -12.20
C LEU A 168 -5.32 -34.55 -11.20
N ALA A 169 -5.72 -33.30 -10.91
CA ALA A 169 -5.00 -32.44 -9.98
C ALA A 169 -5.05 -32.99 -8.54
N LEU A 170 -6.18 -33.53 -8.09
CA LEU A 170 -6.33 -34.11 -6.76
C LEU A 170 -5.53 -35.41 -6.59
N ASN A 171 -5.40 -36.22 -7.64
CA ASN A 171 -4.68 -37.51 -7.62
C ASN A 171 -3.21 -37.41 -8.04
N GLU A 172 -2.76 -36.26 -8.55
CA GLU A 172 -1.35 -36.04 -8.93
C GLU A 172 -0.39 -36.34 -7.77
N THR A 173 0.58 -37.22 -7.96
CA THR A 173 1.56 -37.56 -6.91
C THR A 173 2.73 -36.59 -6.93
N GLU A 174 3.06 -36.04 -8.09
CA GLU A 174 4.00 -34.93 -8.20
C GLU A 174 3.38 -33.63 -7.65
N CYS A 175 4.19 -32.59 -7.53
CA CYS A 175 3.70 -31.29 -7.16
C CYS A 175 2.83 -30.66 -8.30
N PRO A 176 1.51 -30.44 -8.13
CA PRO A 176 0.69 -29.83 -9.17
C PRO A 176 0.89 -28.30 -9.27
N LEU A 177 1.66 -27.69 -8.37
CA LEU A 177 2.03 -26.28 -8.42
C LEU A 177 0.82 -25.37 -8.70
N PHE A 178 0.87 -24.59 -9.78
CA PHE A 178 -0.15 -23.61 -10.12
C PHE A 178 -1.44 -24.21 -10.71
N ILE A 179 -1.43 -25.44 -11.24
CA ILE A 179 -2.66 -25.98 -11.87
C ILE A 179 -3.74 -26.27 -10.83
N ALA A 180 -3.37 -26.77 -9.65
CA ALA A 180 -4.32 -27.01 -8.57
C ALA A 180 -4.99 -25.70 -8.11
N ILE A 181 -4.19 -24.64 -7.93
CA ILE A 181 -4.66 -23.29 -7.60
C ILE A 181 -5.59 -22.73 -8.69
N SER A 182 -5.23 -22.97 -9.97
CA SER A 182 -6.01 -22.49 -11.11
C SER A 182 -7.37 -23.18 -11.22
N ILE A 183 -7.42 -24.50 -10.97
CA ILE A 183 -8.66 -25.26 -10.94
C ILE A 183 -9.50 -24.82 -9.74
N ALA A 184 -8.91 -24.70 -8.54
CA ALA A 184 -9.62 -24.23 -7.35
C ALA A 184 -10.26 -22.85 -7.60
N ALA A 185 -9.50 -21.90 -8.13
CA ALA A 185 -10.00 -20.55 -8.45
C ALA A 185 -11.13 -20.57 -9.49
N ALA A 186 -11.07 -21.48 -10.48
CA ALA A 186 -12.15 -21.66 -11.44
C ALA A 186 -13.38 -22.34 -10.83
N MET A 187 -13.19 -23.26 -9.87
CA MET A 187 -14.27 -23.95 -9.15
C MET A 187 -15.09 -23.01 -8.28
N GLU A 188 -14.49 -21.93 -7.78
CA GLU A 188 -15.21 -20.93 -7.00
C GLU A 188 -16.37 -20.27 -7.75
N ASP A 189 -16.32 -20.20 -9.09
CA ASP A 189 -17.43 -19.67 -9.91
C ASP A 189 -18.67 -20.60 -9.88
N GLU A 190 -18.52 -21.86 -9.44
CA GLU A 190 -19.60 -22.85 -9.36
C GLU A 190 -20.31 -22.89 -8.00
N LEU A 191 -19.84 -22.14 -7.00
CA LEU A 191 -20.49 -22.00 -5.70
C LEU A 191 -21.89 -21.35 -5.83
N PRO A 192 -22.85 -21.63 -4.94
CA PRO A 192 -22.73 -22.18 -3.57
C PRO A 192 -22.88 -23.70 -3.46
N LYS A 193 -22.63 -24.47 -4.52
CA LYS A 193 -22.66 -25.94 -4.50
C LYS A 193 -21.71 -26.50 -3.43
N LYS A 194 -22.27 -26.94 -2.29
CA LYS A 194 -21.50 -27.35 -1.11
C LYS A 194 -20.56 -28.51 -1.39
N GLU A 195 -20.92 -29.40 -2.32
CA GLU A 195 -20.06 -30.51 -2.73
C GLU A 195 -18.70 -30.08 -3.29
N TYR A 196 -18.54 -28.82 -3.69
CA TYR A 196 -17.27 -28.29 -4.20
C TYR A 196 -16.38 -27.65 -3.13
N LEU A 197 -16.89 -27.33 -1.94
CA LEU A 197 -16.11 -26.63 -0.90
C LEU A 197 -14.88 -27.43 -0.47
N SER A 198 -15.08 -28.72 -0.15
CA SER A 198 -13.98 -29.60 0.25
C SER A 198 -12.95 -29.80 -0.87
N ASP A 199 -13.39 -29.91 -2.12
CA ASP A 199 -12.48 -30.07 -3.27
C ASP A 199 -11.67 -28.79 -3.52
N ILE A 200 -12.30 -27.62 -3.41
CA ILE A 200 -11.63 -26.31 -3.51
C ILE A 200 -10.55 -26.18 -2.43
N ALA A 201 -10.90 -26.49 -1.18
CA ALA A 201 -9.95 -26.45 -0.07
C ALA A 201 -8.75 -27.38 -0.30
N ARG A 202 -9.00 -28.64 -0.69
CA ARG A 202 -7.96 -29.63 -0.98
C ARG A 202 -7.04 -29.19 -2.12
N LEU A 203 -7.59 -28.61 -3.18
CA LEU A 203 -6.80 -28.11 -4.31
C LEU A 203 -5.93 -26.91 -3.91
N TYR A 204 -6.46 -25.98 -3.12
CA TYR A 204 -5.65 -24.88 -2.59
C TYR A 204 -4.58 -25.37 -1.63
N GLU A 205 -4.88 -26.30 -0.73
CA GLU A 205 -3.88 -26.90 0.16
C GLU A 205 -2.77 -27.56 -0.66
N LYS A 206 -3.13 -28.40 -1.63
CA LYS A 206 -2.16 -29.11 -2.49
C LYS A 206 -1.31 -28.16 -3.32
N GLY A 207 -1.91 -27.12 -3.89
CA GLY A 207 -1.19 -26.07 -4.61
C GLY A 207 -0.30 -25.23 -3.71
N GLY A 208 -0.75 -24.88 -2.50
CA GLY A 208 0.01 -24.11 -1.52
C GLY A 208 1.23 -24.86 -0.99
N ASN A 209 1.13 -26.17 -0.77
CA ASN A 209 2.25 -27.04 -0.37
C ASN A 209 3.40 -27.05 -1.38
N CYS A 210 3.04 -26.73 -2.62
CA CYS A 210 3.90 -26.74 -3.78
C CYS A 210 4.56 -25.40 -4.09
N ILE A 211 4.10 -24.31 -3.48
CA ILE A 211 4.66 -22.99 -3.74
C ILE A 211 6.08 -22.94 -3.16
N PRO A 212 7.09 -22.53 -3.97
CA PRO A 212 8.47 -22.41 -3.52
C PRO A 212 8.65 -21.40 -2.38
N GLU A 213 9.66 -21.62 -1.54
CA GLU A 213 9.93 -20.79 -0.35
C GLU A 213 10.35 -19.35 -0.70
N GLU A 214 10.83 -19.13 -1.92
CA GLU A 214 11.18 -17.82 -2.47
C GLU A 214 9.95 -16.92 -2.70
N THR A 215 8.74 -17.48 -2.59
CA THR A 215 7.46 -16.75 -2.69
C THR A 215 6.58 -16.97 -1.44
N PRO A 216 7.06 -16.55 -0.26
CA PRO A 216 6.43 -16.90 1.01
C PRO A 216 5.00 -16.33 1.15
N ASP A 217 4.76 -15.13 0.60
CA ASP A 217 3.43 -14.51 0.64
C ASP A 217 2.38 -15.27 -0.16
N ASP A 218 2.76 -15.81 -1.32
CA ASP A 218 1.86 -16.59 -2.17
C ASP A 218 1.54 -17.93 -1.50
N LYS A 219 2.53 -18.55 -0.84
CA LYS A 219 2.35 -19.76 -0.04
C LYS A 219 1.38 -19.53 1.13
N ALA A 220 1.66 -18.52 1.95
CA ALA A 220 0.82 -18.15 3.09
C ALA A 220 -0.61 -17.80 2.64
N THR A 221 -0.76 -17.02 1.57
CA THR A 221 -2.07 -16.63 1.03
C THR A 221 -2.87 -17.81 0.50
N THR A 222 -2.20 -18.75 -0.19
CA THR A 222 -2.86 -19.93 -0.77
C THR A 222 -3.33 -20.89 0.32
N LEU A 223 -2.50 -21.16 1.32
CA LEU A 223 -2.88 -21.99 2.48
C LEU A 223 -3.97 -21.32 3.32
N THR A 224 -3.91 -20.00 3.50
CA THR A 224 -5.00 -19.24 4.14
C THR A 224 -6.31 -19.45 3.38
N ARG A 225 -6.28 -19.36 2.05
CA ARG A 225 -7.47 -19.57 1.21
C ARG A 225 -8.03 -20.98 1.37
N ALA A 226 -7.19 -22.01 1.45
CA ALA A 226 -7.62 -23.37 1.78
C ALA A 226 -8.35 -23.42 3.14
N GLY A 227 -7.76 -22.82 4.18
CA GLY A 227 -8.36 -22.78 5.53
C GLY A 227 -9.71 -22.08 5.57
N LEU A 228 -9.89 -20.99 4.81
CA LEU A 228 -11.17 -20.29 4.72
C LEU A 228 -12.26 -21.16 4.05
N PHE A 229 -11.90 -21.97 3.06
CA PHE A 229 -12.84 -22.90 2.43
C PHE A 229 -13.20 -24.08 3.33
N GLU A 230 -12.26 -24.60 4.12
CA GLU A 230 -12.57 -25.58 5.18
C GLU A 230 -13.51 -24.99 6.23
N LEU A 231 -13.33 -23.71 6.58
CA LEU A 231 -14.24 -23.03 7.51
C LEU A 231 -15.65 -22.86 6.91
N LEU A 232 -15.76 -22.48 5.64
CA LEU A 232 -17.05 -22.43 4.93
C LEU A 232 -17.71 -23.81 4.81
N ASP A 233 -16.91 -24.88 4.77
CA ASP A 233 -17.38 -26.27 4.79
C ASP A 233 -17.63 -26.80 6.22
N ASN A 234 -17.65 -25.91 7.23
CA ASN A 234 -17.89 -26.22 8.63
C ASN A 234 -16.88 -27.23 9.23
N LYS A 235 -15.60 -27.12 8.86
CA LYS A 235 -14.49 -27.96 9.35
C LYS A 235 -13.44 -27.12 10.11
N PRO A 236 -13.78 -26.59 11.30
CA PRO A 236 -12.93 -25.65 12.02
C PRO A 236 -11.57 -26.20 12.45
N GLN A 237 -11.48 -27.50 12.77
CA GLN A 237 -10.21 -28.14 13.15
C GLN A 237 -9.23 -28.21 11.96
N LYS A 238 -9.71 -28.57 10.76
CA LYS A 238 -8.89 -28.60 9.55
C LYS A 238 -8.50 -27.18 9.10
N ALA A 239 -9.43 -26.23 9.22
CA ALA A 239 -9.15 -24.81 9.00
C ALA A 239 -8.04 -24.30 9.93
N TYR A 240 -8.11 -24.61 11.23
CA TYR A 240 -7.08 -24.29 12.22
C TYR A 240 -5.68 -24.79 11.80
N GLU A 241 -5.57 -26.07 11.43
CA GLU A 241 -4.31 -26.67 10.99
C GLU A 241 -3.70 -25.93 9.78
N LEU A 242 -4.54 -25.53 8.83
CA LEU A 242 -4.12 -24.74 7.66
C LEU A 242 -3.69 -23.34 8.05
N PHE A 243 -4.38 -22.67 8.98
CA PHE A 243 -3.99 -21.34 9.45
C PHE A 243 -2.69 -21.34 10.25
N VAL A 244 -2.42 -22.38 11.05
CA VAL A 244 -1.10 -22.59 11.70
C VAL A 244 0.00 -22.67 10.64
N ARG A 245 -0.17 -23.55 9.64
CA ARG A 245 0.81 -23.71 8.57
C ARG A 245 0.99 -22.46 7.72
N ALA A 246 -0.08 -21.70 7.50
CA ALA A 246 -0.05 -20.44 6.77
C ALA A 246 0.60 -19.30 7.57
N SER A 247 0.40 -19.25 8.90
CA SER A 247 0.99 -18.22 9.77
C SER A 247 2.47 -18.43 10.01
N ASP A 248 2.91 -19.69 9.97
CA ASP A 248 4.27 -20.09 10.30
C ASP A 248 5.20 -20.08 9.07
N VAL A 249 4.70 -19.64 7.90
CA VAL A 249 5.54 -19.43 6.70
C VAL A 249 6.56 -18.33 6.98
N PRO A 250 7.88 -18.62 6.94
CA PRO A 250 8.92 -17.65 7.23
C PRO A 250 8.86 -16.45 6.27
N ASN A 251 9.15 -15.26 6.78
CA ASN A 251 9.23 -14.01 6.01
C ASN A 251 7.93 -13.58 5.27
N ALA A 252 6.83 -14.31 5.41
CA ALA A 252 5.54 -13.87 4.86
C ALA A 252 5.03 -12.63 5.61
N VAL A 253 4.58 -11.62 4.86
CA VAL A 253 4.00 -10.36 5.34
C VAL A 253 2.50 -10.39 5.08
N ASN A 254 1.79 -11.11 5.95
CA ASN A 254 0.35 -11.28 5.87
C ASN A 254 -0.24 -11.48 7.29
N SER A 255 -1.09 -10.55 7.72
CA SER A 255 -1.75 -10.61 9.04
C SER A 255 -2.95 -11.55 9.09
N ARG A 256 -3.54 -11.86 7.93
CA ARG A 256 -4.73 -12.70 7.79
C ARG A 256 -4.58 -14.11 8.38
N PRO A 257 -3.54 -14.91 8.08
CA PRO A 257 -3.41 -16.25 8.65
C PRO A 257 -3.33 -16.25 10.19
N LEU A 258 -2.60 -15.30 10.80
CA LEU A 258 -2.53 -15.18 12.26
C LEU A 258 -3.89 -14.81 12.89
N TYR A 259 -4.65 -13.94 12.24
CA TYR A 259 -6.00 -13.62 12.68
C TYR A 259 -6.93 -14.83 12.67
N TRP A 260 -6.94 -15.57 11.56
CA TRP A 260 -7.80 -16.74 11.44
C TRP A 260 -7.36 -17.88 12.36
N ARG A 261 -6.04 -18.05 12.56
CA ARG A 261 -5.50 -18.94 13.60
C ARG A 261 -6.03 -18.57 14.98
N HIS A 262 -5.87 -17.30 15.40
CA HIS A 262 -6.39 -16.80 16.68
C HIS A 262 -7.90 -17.06 16.83
N ARG A 263 -8.68 -16.78 15.78
CA ARG A 263 -10.13 -16.96 15.81
C ARG A 263 -10.50 -18.44 15.92
N MET A 264 -9.81 -19.34 15.23
CA MET A 264 -10.03 -20.79 15.37
C MET A 264 -9.59 -21.32 16.72
N GLU A 265 -8.50 -20.82 17.30
CA GLU A 265 -8.07 -21.18 18.65
C GLU A 265 -9.14 -20.80 19.68
N LYS A 266 -9.77 -19.61 19.56
CA LYS A 266 -10.92 -19.24 20.39
C LYS A 266 -12.10 -20.20 20.19
N LEU A 267 -12.46 -20.48 18.95
CA LEU A 267 -13.58 -21.38 18.62
C LEU A 267 -13.37 -22.81 19.17
N LEU A 268 -12.12 -23.28 19.18
CA LEU A 268 -11.73 -24.61 19.65
C LEU A 268 -11.40 -24.66 21.15
N GLY A 269 -11.59 -23.56 21.90
CA GLY A 269 -11.32 -23.51 23.35
C GLY A 269 -9.84 -23.48 23.73
N LYS A 270 -8.92 -23.14 22.80
CA LYS A 270 -7.47 -23.07 23.01
C LYS A 270 -7.04 -21.69 23.49
N THR A 271 -7.50 -21.27 24.67
CA THR A 271 -7.37 -19.88 25.17
C THR A 271 -5.91 -19.38 25.20
N ARG A 272 -4.97 -20.19 25.72
CA ARG A 272 -3.55 -19.79 25.80
C ARG A 272 -2.92 -19.58 24.42
N ASP A 273 -3.26 -20.44 23.46
CA ASP A 273 -2.78 -20.33 22.09
C ASP A 273 -3.39 -19.09 21.42
N ALA A 274 -4.69 -18.85 21.64
CA ALA A 274 -5.37 -17.66 21.13
C ALA A 274 -4.73 -16.36 21.62
N GLU A 275 -4.39 -16.27 22.91
CA GLU A 275 -3.69 -15.11 23.49
C GLU A 275 -2.30 -14.92 22.86
N LYS A 276 -1.56 -16.02 22.67
CA LYS A 276 -0.24 -16.00 22.02
C LYS A 276 -0.34 -15.53 20.57
N SER A 277 -1.28 -16.06 19.79
CA SER A 277 -1.50 -15.66 18.39
C SER A 277 -1.94 -14.21 18.28
N LEU A 278 -2.78 -13.72 19.20
CA LEU A 278 -3.17 -12.30 19.25
C LEU A 278 -1.97 -11.39 19.56
N LYS A 279 -1.11 -11.80 20.50
CA LYS A 279 0.12 -11.08 20.80
C LYS A 279 1.03 -11.03 19.57
N GLN A 280 1.26 -12.16 18.90
CA GLN A 280 2.06 -12.22 17.68
C GLN A 280 1.48 -11.35 16.55
N LEU A 281 0.17 -11.36 16.37
CA LEU A 281 -0.53 -10.50 15.41
C LEU A 281 -0.33 -9.01 15.74
N SER A 282 -0.42 -8.65 17.02
CA SER A 282 -0.23 -7.27 17.50
C SER A 282 1.22 -6.81 17.37
N ASP A 283 2.19 -7.68 17.66
CA ASP A 283 3.62 -7.35 17.57
C ASP A 283 4.07 -7.19 16.12
N LYS A 284 3.65 -8.12 15.23
CA LYS A 284 4.10 -8.14 13.82
C LYS A 284 3.31 -7.20 12.91
N TYR A 285 2.03 -6.95 13.22
CA TYR A 285 1.13 -6.16 12.37
C TYR A 285 0.28 -5.15 13.17
N PRO A 286 0.90 -4.29 13.98
CA PRO A 286 0.26 -3.54 15.09
C PRO A 286 -0.98 -2.71 14.69
N PHE A 287 -1.00 -2.15 13.49
CA PHE A 287 -2.10 -1.30 13.01
C PHE A 287 -2.81 -1.86 11.77
N SER A 288 -2.64 -3.16 11.49
CA SER A 288 -3.34 -3.83 10.38
C SER A 288 -4.85 -3.93 10.62
N PHE A 289 -5.62 -4.12 9.54
CA PHE A 289 -7.06 -4.39 9.61
C PHE A 289 -7.37 -5.51 10.62
N HIS A 290 -6.70 -6.65 10.46
CA HIS A 290 -6.91 -7.84 11.27
C HIS A 290 -6.57 -7.65 12.76
N THR A 291 -5.56 -6.83 13.07
CA THR A 291 -5.22 -6.48 14.47
C THR A 291 -6.30 -5.62 15.09
N VAL A 292 -6.76 -4.58 14.37
CA VAL A 292 -7.86 -3.71 14.83
C VAL A 292 -9.11 -4.55 15.11
N VAL A 293 -9.46 -5.47 14.21
CA VAL A 293 -10.61 -6.37 14.36
C VAL A 293 -10.42 -7.30 15.57
N ALA A 294 -9.26 -7.95 15.72
CA ALA A 294 -9.03 -8.90 16.81
C ALA A 294 -9.03 -8.24 18.18
N GLN A 295 -8.44 -7.07 18.31
CA GLN A 295 -8.42 -6.31 19.57
C GLN A 295 -9.82 -5.78 19.92
N ALA A 296 -10.57 -5.28 18.93
CA ALA A 296 -11.96 -4.87 19.15
C ALA A 296 -12.84 -6.05 19.63
N ALA A 297 -12.60 -7.27 19.13
CA ALA A 297 -13.35 -8.48 19.51
C ALA A 297 -13.18 -8.86 20.99
N ILE A 298 -12.14 -8.37 21.66
CA ILE A 298 -11.89 -8.58 23.08
C ILE A 298 -12.05 -7.30 23.90
N ASN A 299 -12.69 -6.26 23.33
CA ASN A 299 -12.86 -4.94 23.95
C ASN A 299 -11.52 -4.24 24.33
N ALA A 300 -10.40 -4.62 23.71
CA ALA A 300 -9.15 -3.88 23.82
C ALA A 300 -9.19 -2.63 22.94
N ASP A 301 -8.43 -1.58 23.30
CA ASP A 301 -8.26 -0.38 22.45
C ASP A 301 -7.12 -0.59 21.45
N PRO A 302 -7.40 -0.67 20.14
CA PRO A 302 -6.33 -0.74 19.15
C PRO A 302 -5.46 0.51 19.11
N GLY A 303 -5.95 1.64 19.63
CA GLY A 303 -5.19 2.87 19.79
C GLY A 303 -4.20 2.89 20.95
N ALA A 304 -4.15 1.88 21.82
CA ALA A 304 -3.24 1.85 22.96
C ALA A 304 -1.76 2.05 22.56
N LEU A 305 -1.40 1.58 21.35
CA LEU A 305 -0.08 1.74 20.75
C LEU A 305 0.34 3.19 20.49
N LEU A 306 -0.60 4.15 20.50
CA LEU A 306 -0.33 5.58 20.27
C LEU A 306 0.25 6.29 21.50
N SER A 307 0.23 5.64 22.66
CA SER A 307 0.67 6.21 23.94
C SER A 307 2.19 6.38 24.02
N GLN A 308 2.93 5.86 23.04
CA GLN A 308 4.38 5.95 22.99
C GLN A 308 4.81 7.41 22.71
N PRO A 309 5.91 7.88 23.33
CA PRO A 309 6.45 9.19 23.03
C PRO A 309 6.89 9.26 21.56
N HIS A 310 6.67 10.41 20.93
CA HIS A 310 7.17 10.64 19.59
C HIS A 310 8.69 10.64 19.59
N ARG A 311 9.29 9.95 18.61
CA ARG A 311 10.73 9.93 18.38
C ARG A 311 10.98 10.25 16.92
N ASP A 312 11.75 11.31 16.71
CA ASP A 312 12.28 11.73 15.43
C ASP A 312 13.74 12.17 15.62
N ALA A 313 14.49 12.19 14.51
CA ALA A 313 15.87 12.65 14.50
C ALA A 313 16.06 13.52 13.26
N LYS A 314 16.54 14.75 13.45
CA LYS A 314 16.70 15.67 12.32
C LYS A 314 17.93 15.39 11.47
N ARG A 315 18.86 14.61 12.01
CA ARG A 315 20.17 14.35 11.42
C ARG A 315 20.53 12.87 11.59
N SER A 316 21.10 12.29 10.55
CA SER A 316 21.62 10.93 10.54
C SER A 316 23.05 10.90 11.07
N GLN A 317 23.33 9.93 11.92
CA GLN A 317 24.67 9.55 12.37
C GLN A 317 25.22 8.39 11.52
N LEU A 318 24.34 7.51 11.04
CA LEU A 318 24.71 6.39 10.16
C LEU A 318 25.14 6.85 8.76
N VAL A 319 24.50 7.90 8.22
CA VAL A 319 24.80 8.45 6.89
C VAL A 319 24.91 9.98 6.96
N PRO A 320 26.01 10.54 7.51
CA PRO A 320 26.13 11.99 7.71
C PRO A 320 25.95 12.83 6.44
N ALA A 321 26.32 12.31 5.28
CA ALA A 321 26.18 13.00 4.00
C ALA A 321 24.71 13.35 3.65
N ILE A 322 23.71 12.59 4.13
CA ILE A 322 22.29 12.94 3.90
C ILE A 322 21.91 14.26 4.59
N ASN A 323 22.62 14.65 5.65
CA ASN A 323 22.33 15.85 6.43
C ASN A 323 22.47 17.12 5.59
N LEU A 324 23.35 17.13 4.60
CA LEU A 324 23.50 18.22 3.64
C LEU A 324 22.21 18.40 2.81
N LEU A 325 21.59 17.30 2.37
CA LEU A 325 20.32 17.36 1.65
C LEU A 325 19.17 17.81 2.56
N ILE A 326 19.15 17.35 3.81
CA ILE A 326 18.14 17.76 4.80
C ILE A 326 18.24 19.26 5.07
N GLU A 327 19.45 19.77 5.32
CA GLU A 327 19.69 21.19 5.56
C GLU A 327 19.29 22.05 4.36
N GLN A 328 19.64 21.64 3.13
CA GLN A 328 19.19 22.32 1.93
C GLN A 328 17.66 22.38 1.82
N VAL A 329 16.95 21.30 2.15
CA VAL A 329 15.48 21.28 2.18
C VAL A 329 14.94 22.27 3.20
N GLU A 330 15.50 22.29 4.41
CA GLU A 330 15.11 23.24 5.47
C GLU A 330 15.32 24.70 5.03
N ILE A 331 16.45 25.03 4.40
CA ILE A 331 16.75 26.36 3.88
C ILE A 331 15.77 26.75 2.77
N LEU A 332 15.49 25.84 1.83
CA LEU A 332 14.56 26.11 0.72
C LEU A 332 13.13 26.33 1.23
N HIS A 333 12.67 25.55 2.21
CA HIS A 333 11.38 25.79 2.86
C HIS A 333 11.34 27.13 3.57
N LYS A 334 12.41 27.49 4.31
CA LYS A 334 12.52 28.78 5.01
C LYS A 334 12.33 29.98 4.07
N TYR A 335 12.81 29.89 2.83
CA TYR A 335 12.68 30.96 1.82
C TYR A 335 11.52 30.77 0.83
N GLY A 336 10.66 29.76 1.02
CA GLY A 336 9.46 29.54 0.19
C GLY A 336 9.75 28.96 -1.21
N LEU A 337 10.91 28.35 -1.41
CA LEU A 337 11.36 27.75 -2.67
C LEU A 337 10.88 26.28 -2.80
N GLU A 338 9.57 26.06 -2.72
CA GLU A 338 8.94 24.74 -2.48
C GLU A 338 9.19 23.72 -3.59
N ASN A 339 9.29 24.15 -4.85
CA ASN A 339 9.54 23.24 -5.98
C ASN A 339 10.95 22.62 -5.90
N SER A 340 11.92 23.45 -5.54
CA SER A 340 13.30 23.02 -5.34
C SER A 340 13.43 22.21 -4.05
N ALA A 341 12.79 22.63 -2.94
CA ALA A 341 12.74 21.86 -1.70
C ALA A 341 12.22 20.44 -1.94
N ARG A 342 11.10 20.30 -2.68
CA ARG A 342 10.55 19.00 -3.06
C ARG A 342 11.51 18.15 -3.89
N THR A 343 12.28 18.78 -4.78
CA THR A 343 13.23 18.09 -5.64
C THR A 343 14.38 17.52 -4.82
N VAL A 344 14.99 18.34 -3.95
CA VAL A 344 16.06 17.89 -3.04
C VAL A 344 15.54 16.86 -2.04
N LEU A 345 14.33 17.04 -1.52
CA LEU A 345 13.72 16.08 -0.59
C LEU A 345 13.46 14.72 -1.24
N ASP A 346 13.07 14.68 -2.52
CA ASP A 346 12.96 13.44 -3.28
C ASP A 346 14.33 12.74 -3.43
N TRP A 347 15.44 13.50 -3.55
CA TRP A 347 16.79 12.94 -3.53
C TRP A 347 17.15 12.39 -2.14
N ALA A 348 16.89 13.15 -1.08
CA ALA A 348 17.14 12.70 0.30
C ALA A 348 16.40 11.39 0.61
N VAL A 349 15.12 11.29 0.26
CA VAL A 349 14.35 10.05 0.41
C VAL A 349 14.96 8.91 -0.41
N GLY A 350 15.43 9.19 -1.63
CA GLY A 350 16.09 8.20 -2.48
C GLY A 350 17.41 7.65 -1.93
N GLU A 351 18.09 8.42 -1.07
CA GLU A 351 19.33 8.02 -0.39
C GLU A 351 19.11 7.48 1.03
N SER A 352 17.87 7.53 1.53
CA SER A 352 17.53 7.19 2.91
C SER A 352 17.52 5.69 3.26
N LYS A 353 17.93 4.79 2.35
CA LYS A 353 17.83 3.32 2.58
C LYS A 353 18.41 2.91 3.95
N ASP A 354 19.62 3.36 4.23
CA ASP A 354 20.45 2.92 5.35
C ASP A 354 20.47 3.93 6.52
N VAL A 355 19.57 4.92 6.51
CA VAL A 355 19.46 5.93 7.59
C VAL A 355 18.54 5.45 8.71
N GLU A 356 18.72 6.04 9.89
CA GLU A 356 17.91 5.77 11.08
C GLU A 356 16.41 5.98 10.78
N PRO A 357 15.53 5.10 11.28
CA PRO A 357 14.10 5.21 11.02
C PRO A 357 13.50 6.52 11.56
N GLU A 358 14.05 7.08 12.64
CA GLU A 358 13.70 8.39 13.17
C GLU A 358 13.99 9.54 12.19
N VAL A 359 15.05 9.43 11.38
CA VAL A 359 15.37 10.40 10.32
C VAL A 359 14.38 10.28 9.16
N LYS A 360 13.95 9.07 8.81
CA LYS A 360 12.90 8.84 7.80
C LYS A 360 11.56 9.48 8.21
N ILE A 361 11.22 9.47 9.50
CA ILE A 361 10.05 10.20 10.02
C ILE A 361 10.21 11.71 9.80
N TYR A 362 11.39 12.26 10.08
CA TYR A 362 11.65 13.68 9.86
C TYR A 362 11.59 14.07 8.37
N LEU A 363 12.14 13.24 7.47
CA LEU A 363 12.00 13.43 6.02
C LEU A 363 10.53 13.42 5.58
N ALA A 364 9.69 12.58 6.21
CA ALA A 364 8.25 12.57 5.96
C ALA A 364 7.55 13.83 6.46
N GLU A 365 7.98 14.39 7.59
CA GLU A 365 7.49 15.67 8.15
C GLU A 365 7.81 16.85 7.22
N LEU A 366 9.05 16.94 6.71
CA LEU A 366 9.43 17.96 5.72
C LEU A 366 8.57 17.87 4.45
N LYS A 367 8.18 16.65 4.05
CA LYS A 367 7.31 16.42 2.88
C LYS A 367 5.89 16.93 3.08
N ASP A 368 5.43 17.09 4.33
CA ASP A 368 4.06 17.50 4.66
C ASP A 368 3.80 19.00 4.44
N GLN A 369 4.85 19.82 4.44
CA GLN A 369 4.72 21.27 4.61
C GLN A 369 4.11 22.07 3.44
N LYS A 370 3.73 21.43 2.31
CA LYS A 370 2.98 22.02 1.14
C LYS A 370 2.90 21.10 -0.09
N SER A 371 3.37 19.85 0.00
CA SER A 371 3.43 18.94 -1.16
C SER A 371 2.10 18.23 -1.43
N GLU A 372 1.71 18.16 -2.70
CA GLU A 372 0.60 17.32 -3.17
C GLU A 372 0.99 15.83 -3.33
N ASP A 373 2.28 15.48 -3.20
CA ASP A 373 2.76 14.09 -3.34
C ASP A 373 2.70 13.32 -2.02
N HIS A 374 1.47 12.99 -1.61
CA HIS A 374 1.23 12.22 -0.39
C HIS A 374 1.61 10.74 -0.53
N LEU A 375 1.67 10.19 -1.76
CA LEU A 375 1.95 8.76 -1.98
C LEU A 375 3.33 8.37 -1.48
N LYS A 376 4.38 9.11 -1.85
CA LYS A 376 5.75 8.81 -1.40
C LYS A 376 5.89 8.92 0.11
N LYS A 377 5.25 9.92 0.73
CA LYS A 377 5.22 10.10 2.18
C LYS A 377 4.57 8.92 2.89
N ILE A 378 3.39 8.50 2.41
CA ILE A 378 2.66 7.35 2.95
C ILE A 378 3.50 6.08 2.84
N LYS A 379 4.18 5.85 1.71
CA LYS A 379 5.06 4.68 1.54
C LYS A 379 6.23 4.69 2.52
N LEU A 380 6.97 5.81 2.59
CA LEU A 380 8.10 5.97 3.51
C LEU A 380 7.69 5.69 4.98
N LEU A 381 6.57 6.23 5.42
CA LEU A 381 6.06 6.01 6.78
C LEU A 381 5.49 4.60 6.98
N ALA A 382 4.92 3.97 5.96
CA ALA A 382 4.46 2.59 6.07
C ALA A 382 5.63 1.67 6.39
N ASP A 383 6.72 1.76 5.63
CA ASP A 383 7.91 0.93 5.79
C ASP A 383 8.49 1.11 7.21
N VAL A 384 8.69 2.37 7.63
CA VAL A 384 9.22 2.68 8.97
C VAL A 384 8.32 2.17 10.09
N LEU A 385 7.01 2.42 10.05
CA LEU A 385 6.12 2.11 11.16
C LEU A 385 5.78 0.63 11.27
N TYR A 386 5.83 -0.12 10.18
CA TYR A 386 5.69 -1.59 10.23
C TYR A 386 6.96 -2.26 10.76
N ASP A 387 8.15 -1.80 10.34
CA ASP A 387 9.42 -2.39 10.75
C ASP A 387 9.83 -1.97 12.17
N HIS A 388 9.40 -0.78 12.61
CA HIS A 388 9.69 -0.22 13.92
C HIS A 388 8.43 0.20 14.68
N PRO A 389 7.62 -0.75 15.21
CA PRO A 389 6.40 -0.45 15.98
C PRO A 389 6.61 0.47 17.19
N ASN A 390 7.85 0.53 17.71
CA ASN A 390 8.23 1.42 18.81
C ASN A 390 8.26 2.92 18.43
N LEU A 391 8.15 3.23 17.13
CA LEU A 391 8.06 4.60 16.61
C LEU A 391 6.63 5.01 16.30
N ILE A 392 5.66 4.12 16.53
CA ILE A 392 4.26 4.47 16.38
C ILE A 392 3.85 5.36 17.56
N SER A 393 3.51 6.60 17.25
CA SER A 393 3.08 7.63 18.19
C SER A 393 1.91 8.39 17.57
N LYS A 394 1.21 9.21 18.36
CA LYS A 394 0.17 10.10 17.81
C LYS A 394 0.68 10.95 16.64
N LYS A 395 1.83 11.63 16.79
CA LYS A 395 2.40 12.49 15.75
C LYS A 395 2.82 11.71 14.49
N SER A 396 3.49 10.56 14.62
CA SER A 396 3.90 9.76 13.45
C SER A 396 2.70 9.16 12.71
N MET A 397 1.63 8.80 13.43
CA MET A 397 0.38 8.32 12.83
C MET A 397 -0.43 9.45 12.19
N GLU A 398 -0.44 10.67 12.72
CA GLU A 398 -1.02 11.85 12.07
C GLU A 398 -0.32 12.15 10.73
N LEU A 399 1.01 12.06 10.69
CA LEU A 399 1.79 12.17 9.44
C LEU A 399 1.44 11.05 8.45
N TYR A 400 1.27 9.82 8.97
CA TYR A 400 0.93 8.65 8.17
C TYR A 400 -0.50 8.71 7.63
N PHE A 401 -1.43 9.33 8.36
CA PHE A 401 -2.84 9.53 8.00
C PHE A 401 -3.16 11.02 7.76
N PRO A 402 -2.66 11.63 6.65
CA PRO A 402 -2.92 13.04 6.37
C PRO A 402 -4.37 13.26 5.94
N LYS A 403 -4.87 14.48 6.13
CA LYS A 403 -6.24 14.92 5.81
C LYS A 403 -6.31 16.03 4.74
N PRO A 404 -5.71 15.87 3.56
CA PRO A 404 -5.78 16.88 2.52
C PRO A 404 -7.22 17.03 2.00
N TYR A 405 -7.58 18.25 1.60
CA TYR A 405 -8.92 18.60 1.10
C TYR A 405 -10.07 18.36 2.10
N PHE A 406 -9.79 18.19 3.40
CA PHE A 406 -10.82 17.82 4.38
C PHE A 406 -12.06 18.73 4.40
N PRO A 407 -11.95 20.07 4.33
CA PRO A 407 -13.14 20.94 4.25
C PRO A 407 -14.04 20.65 3.03
N VAL A 408 -13.46 20.15 1.93
CA VAL A 408 -14.21 19.74 0.74
C VAL A 408 -14.91 18.41 0.96
N PHE A 409 -14.26 17.46 1.66
CA PHE A 409 -14.89 16.20 2.08
C PHE A 409 -16.06 16.44 3.03
N GLU A 410 -15.92 17.33 4.01
CA GLU A 410 -16.99 17.71 4.93
C GLU A 410 -18.18 18.32 4.18
N LYS A 411 -17.93 19.31 3.32
CA LYS A 411 -18.97 20.00 2.56
C LYS A 411 -19.75 19.08 1.60
N HIS A 412 -19.09 18.09 1.01
CA HIS A 412 -19.67 17.25 -0.06
C HIS A 412 -19.86 15.79 0.32
N SER A 413 -19.90 15.48 1.63
CA SER A 413 -19.95 14.11 2.14
C SER A 413 -21.21 13.31 1.76
N SER A 414 -22.27 14.00 1.33
CA SER A 414 -23.55 13.37 0.94
C SER A 414 -24.19 12.52 2.06
N GLY A 415 -23.99 12.93 3.32
CA GLY A 415 -24.50 12.22 4.50
C GLY A 415 -23.65 11.03 4.96
N LEU A 416 -22.47 10.84 4.35
CA LEU A 416 -21.45 9.91 4.81
C LEU A 416 -20.56 10.58 5.85
N ASP A 417 -19.86 9.77 6.66
CA ASP A 417 -18.74 10.26 7.47
C ASP A 417 -17.61 10.76 6.54
N PRO A 418 -17.17 12.03 6.64
CA PRO A 418 -16.06 12.55 5.83
C PRO A 418 -14.76 11.75 5.96
N PHE A 419 -14.50 11.13 7.10
CA PHE A 419 -13.32 10.28 7.32
C PHE A 419 -13.39 8.95 6.57
N LEU A 420 -14.60 8.43 6.31
CA LEU A 420 -14.79 7.28 5.42
C LEU A 420 -14.41 7.64 3.98
N LEU A 421 -14.81 8.83 3.52
CA LEU A 421 -14.43 9.30 2.18
C LEU A 421 -12.94 9.58 2.06
N LEU A 422 -12.32 10.11 3.12
CA LEU A 422 -10.87 10.30 3.21
C LEU A 422 -10.12 8.95 3.16
N ALA A 423 -10.64 7.92 3.84
CA ALA A 423 -10.14 6.56 3.79
C ALA A 423 -10.20 5.94 2.38
N ILE A 424 -11.31 6.19 1.66
CA ILE A 424 -11.46 5.78 0.26
C ILE A 424 -10.46 6.54 -0.61
N ALA A 425 -10.37 7.86 -0.49
CA ALA A 425 -9.48 8.68 -1.31
C ALA A 425 -8.00 8.33 -1.12
N ARG A 426 -7.60 7.99 0.11
CA ARG A 426 -6.26 7.46 0.41
C ARG A 426 -5.96 6.22 -0.43
N GLN A 427 -6.88 5.27 -0.47
CA GLN A 427 -6.68 4.00 -1.19
C GLN A 427 -6.79 4.15 -2.70
N GLU A 428 -7.67 5.02 -3.18
CA GLU A 428 -7.96 5.20 -4.60
C GLU A 428 -6.90 6.03 -5.34
N SER A 429 -6.36 7.07 -4.70
CA SER A 429 -5.49 8.03 -5.38
C SER A 429 -4.28 8.47 -4.57
N ALA A 430 -4.17 8.05 -3.31
CA ALA A 430 -3.28 8.66 -2.34
C ALA A 430 -3.37 10.21 -2.38
N PHE A 431 -4.62 10.70 -2.50
CA PHE A 431 -4.97 12.12 -2.57
C PHE A 431 -4.46 12.90 -3.79
N ASN A 432 -4.05 12.22 -4.86
CA ASN A 432 -3.72 12.89 -6.12
C ASN A 432 -5.01 13.23 -6.92
N PRO A 433 -5.39 14.52 -7.07
CA PRO A 433 -6.61 14.90 -7.78
C PRO A 433 -6.52 14.69 -9.30
N LEU A 434 -5.32 14.50 -9.83
CA LEU A 434 -5.06 14.24 -11.26
C LEU A 434 -4.84 12.76 -11.58
N ALA A 435 -4.99 11.87 -10.60
CA ALA A 435 -4.79 10.43 -10.80
C ALA A 435 -5.75 9.88 -11.86
N VAL A 436 -5.21 9.13 -12.83
CA VAL A 436 -5.97 8.41 -13.86
C VAL A 436 -5.54 6.95 -13.88
N SER A 437 -6.46 6.02 -13.60
CA SER A 437 -6.15 4.58 -13.64
C SER A 437 -6.11 4.03 -15.07
N SER A 438 -5.58 2.81 -15.23
CA SER A 438 -5.64 2.04 -16.48
C SER A 438 -7.08 1.76 -16.95
N ALA A 439 -8.04 1.72 -16.02
CA ALA A 439 -9.47 1.61 -16.30
C ALA A 439 -10.14 2.98 -16.57
N ASN A 440 -9.35 4.05 -16.69
CA ASN A 440 -9.79 5.42 -16.96
C ASN A 440 -10.66 6.02 -15.83
N ALA A 441 -10.51 5.54 -14.61
CA ALA A 441 -11.07 6.16 -13.41
C ALA A 441 -10.27 7.42 -13.04
N VAL A 442 -10.91 8.46 -12.49
CA VAL A 442 -10.30 9.81 -12.38
C VAL A 442 -10.41 10.40 -10.97
N GLY A 443 -9.34 11.05 -10.54
CA GLY A 443 -9.27 11.94 -9.37
C GLY A 443 -9.31 11.24 -8.01
N LEU A 444 -9.62 12.01 -6.98
CA LEU A 444 -9.45 11.63 -5.57
C LEU A 444 -10.14 10.31 -5.19
N LEU A 445 -11.39 10.13 -5.63
CA LEU A 445 -12.22 8.95 -5.37
C LEU A 445 -12.27 8.00 -6.59
N GLN A 446 -11.38 8.17 -7.58
CA GLN A 446 -11.30 7.36 -8.80
C GLN A 446 -12.67 7.10 -9.44
N VAL A 447 -13.39 8.18 -9.78
CA VAL A 447 -14.70 8.08 -10.41
C VAL A 447 -14.52 7.75 -11.90
N VAL A 448 -15.15 6.68 -12.37
CA VAL A 448 -15.22 6.37 -13.80
C VAL A 448 -16.08 7.45 -14.51
N PRO A 449 -15.64 8.02 -15.66
CA PRO A 449 -16.37 9.10 -16.33
C PRO A 449 -17.83 8.79 -16.66
N GLN A 450 -18.15 7.55 -17.00
CA GLN A 450 -19.53 7.13 -17.24
C GLN A 450 -20.38 7.23 -15.96
N THR A 451 -19.82 6.85 -14.81
CA THR A 451 -20.46 7.04 -13.50
C THR A 451 -20.62 8.52 -13.19
N GLY A 452 -19.59 9.34 -13.43
CA GLY A 452 -19.67 10.78 -13.21
C GLY A 452 -20.76 11.46 -14.05
N LYS A 453 -20.88 11.07 -15.32
CA LYS A 453 -21.96 11.55 -16.20
C LYS A 453 -23.35 11.15 -15.67
N LYS A 454 -23.50 9.92 -15.17
CA LYS A 454 -24.78 9.41 -14.64
C LYS A 454 -25.18 10.04 -13.30
N VAL A 455 -24.22 10.26 -12.39
CA VAL A 455 -24.51 10.65 -10.99
C VAL A 455 -24.60 12.16 -10.83
N THR A 456 -23.77 12.93 -11.52
CA THR A 456 -23.68 14.40 -11.37
C THR A 456 -23.57 15.16 -12.70
N ASN A 457 -23.73 14.48 -13.85
CA ASN A 457 -23.50 15.05 -15.17
C ASN A 457 -22.07 15.59 -15.39
N ALA A 458 -21.10 15.09 -14.62
CA ALA A 458 -19.71 15.55 -14.69
C ALA A 458 -18.96 14.99 -15.90
N SER A 459 -18.18 15.83 -16.57
CA SER A 459 -17.25 15.41 -17.62
C SER A 459 -15.96 14.83 -17.01
N LYS A 460 -15.18 14.08 -17.81
CA LYS A 460 -13.86 13.56 -17.39
C LYS A 460 -12.94 14.67 -16.84
N ARG A 461 -12.87 15.81 -17.53
CA ARG A 461 -12.05 16.96 -17.10
C ARG A 461 -12.56 17.55 -15.78
N ALA A 462 -13.88 17.63 -15.60
CA ALA A 462 -14.45 18.13 -14.36
C ALA A 462 -14.13 17.23 -13.16
N LEU A 463 -14.01 15.91 -13.36
CA LEU A 463 -13.62 14.94 -12.32
C LEU A 463 -12.16 15.10 -11.83
N MET A 464 -11.31 15.87 -12.51
CA MET A 464 -9.97 16.21 -12.00
C MET A 464 -10.00 17.33 -10.95
N LYS A 465 -11.14 18.03 -10.78
CA LYS A 465 -11.31 19.04 -9.73
C LYS A 465 -11.73 18.35 -8.42
N PRO A 466 -11.04 18.57 -7.29
CA PRO A 466 -11.38 17.96 -5.99
C PRO A 466 -12.85 18.05 -5.63
N GLU A 467 -13.44 19.25 -5.70
CA GLU A 467 -14.85 19.48 -5.32
C GLU A 467 -15.83 18.63 -6.14
N THR A 468 -15.70 18.64 -7.46
CA THR A 468 -16.56 17.84 -8.36
C THR A 468 -16.35 16.35 -8.12
N ASN A 469 -15.10 15.91 -7.95
CA ASN A 469 -14.76 14.51 -7.75
C ASN A 469 -15.35 13.97 -6.45
N ILE A 470 -15.10 14.68 -5.34
CA ILE A 470 -15.59 14.32 -4.00
C ILE A 470 -17.12 14.29 -4.00
N LYS A 471 -17.78 15.33 -4.51
CA LYS A 471 -19.25 15.35 -4.61
C LYS A 471 -19.81 14.17 -5.41
N THR A 472 -19.16 13.82 -6.51
CA THR A 472 -19.61 12.74 -7.40
C THR A 472 -19.39 11.37 -6.78
N GLY A 473 -18.18 11.11 -6.26
CA GLY A 473 -17.83 9.85 -5.62
C GLY A 473 -18.64 9.62 -4.34
N SER A 474 -18.84 10.66 -3.53
CA SER A 474 -19.66 10.57 -2.31
C SER A 474 -21.11 10.20 -2.61
N LYS A 475 -21.73 10.86 -3.61
CA LYS A 475 -23.09 10.50 -4.05
C LYS A 475 -23.16 9.06 -4.58
N TYR A 476 -22.17 8.64 -5.36
CA TYR A 476 -22.15 7.27 -5.90
C TYR A 476 -21.99 6.23 -4.79
N PHE A 477 -21.04 6.44 -3.87
CA PHE A 477 -20.84 5.55 -2.72
C PHE A 477 -22.09 5.49 -1.83
N GLN A 478 -22.73 6.63 -1.55
CA GLN A 478 -23.98 6.65 -0.78
C GLN A 478 -25.13 5.87 -1.45
N GLN A 479 -25.21 5.88 -2.79
CA GLN A 479 -26.17 5.03 -3.51
C GLN A 479 -25.86 3.55 -3.35
N LEU A 480 -24.58 3.16 -3.34
CA LEU A 480 -24.18 1.77 -3.09
C LEU A 480 -24.49 1.36 -1.65
N LEU A 481 -24.15 2.21 -0.68
CA LEU A 481 -24.38 1.97 0.74
C LEU A 481 -25.88 1.74 1.03
N LYS A 482 -26.75 2.57 0.46
CA LYS A 482 -28.21 2.38 0.57
C LYS A 482 -28.68 1.05 -0.04
N LYS A 483 -28.11 0.63 -1.19
CA LYS A 483 -28.49 -0.63 -1.86
C LYS A 483 -28.14 -1.88 -1.07
N VAL A 484 -27.13 -1.81 -0.20
CA VAL A 484 -26.67 -2.93 0.63
C VAL A 484 -27.11 -2.79 2.10
N GLY A 485 -28.13 -1.96 2.36
CA GLY A 485 -28.71 -1.82 3.70
C GLY A 485 -27.78 -1.18 4.74
N GLY A 486 -26.82 -0.34 4.31
CA GLY A 486 -25.89 0.32 5.23
C GLY A 486 -24.62 -0.49 5.55
N GLN A 487 -24.44 -1.67 4.99
CA GLN A 487 -23.25 -2.50 5.21
C GLN A 487 -22.05 -1.96 4.43
N ILE A 488 -21.16 -1.27 5.15
CA ILE A 488 -20.03 -0.54 4.55
C ILE A 488 -19.08 -1.47 3.77
N HIS A 489 -18.77 -2.66 4.32
CA HIS A 489 -17.86 -3.61 3.67
C HIS A 489 -18.41 -4.10 2.31
N LEU A 490 -19.73 -4.34 2.21
CA LEU A 490 -20.39 -4.67 0.93
C LEU A 490 -20.36 -3.49 -0.04
N ALA A 491 -20.63 -2.27 0.45
CA ALA A 491 -20.60 -1.06 -0.38
C ALA A 491 -19.21 -0.83 -0.98
N MET A 492 -18.14 -1.06 -0.22
CA MET A 492 -16.75 -0.99 -0.70
C MET A 492 -16.43 -2.05 -1.75
N ALA A 493 -16.86 -3.30 -1.53
CA ALA A 493 -16.70 -4.37 -2.52
C ALA A 493 -17.43 -4.03 -3.83
N ALA A 494 -18.64 -3.46 -3.75
CA ALA A 494 -19.36 -2.98 -4.94
C ALA A 494 -18.73 -1.73 -5.57
N TYR A 495 -18.09 -0.86 -4.79
CA TYR A 495 -17.41 0.34 -5.31
C TYR A 495 -16.21 -0.05 -6.16
N ASN A 496 -15.37 -0.97 -5.67
CA ASN A 496 -14.17 -1.44 -6.35
C ASN A 496 -14.47 -2.42 -7.50
N ALA A 497 -15.28 -3.47 -7.25
CA ALA A 497 -15.51 -4.54 -8.24
C ALA A 497 -16.80 -4.37 -9.07
N GLY A 498 -17.67 -3.45 -8.67
CA GLY A 498 -18.97 -3.21 -9.29
C GLY A 498 -20.13 -3.98 -8.63
N PRO A 499 -21.36 -3.41 -8.60
CA PRO A 499 -22.51 -4.02 -7.93
C PRO A 499 -22.91 -5.40 -8.44
N ARG A 500 -22.68 -5.66 -9.74
CA ARG A 500 -22.96 -6.97 -10.34
C ARG A 500 -22.07 -8.06 -9.73
N LYS A 501 -20.78 -7.76 -9.54
CA LYS A 501 -19.83 -8.69 -8.91
C LYS A 501 -20.16 -8.95 -7.46
N LEU A 502 -20.50 -7.91 -6.71
CA LEU A 502 -21.00 -8.09 -5.35
C LEU A 502 -22.21 -9.04 -5.30
N LYS A 503 -23.22 -8.84 -6.17
CA LYS A 503 -24.39 -9.72 -6.21
C LYS A 503 -24.03 -11.18 -6.52
N GLU A 504 -23.10 -11.39 -7.46
CA GLU A 504 -22.57 -12.73 -7.76
C GLU A 504 -21.86 -13.36 -6.55
N TRP A 505 -21.11 -12.59 -5.77
CA TRP A 505 -20.37 -13.09 -4.61
C TRP A 505 -21.25 -13.37 -3.41
N LEU A 506 -22.23 -12.51 -3.13
CA LEU A 506 -23.23 -12.77 -2.08
C LEU A 506 -24.00 -14.07 -2.34
N SER A 507 -24.27 -14.39 -3.61
CA SER A 507 -24.89 -15.67 -3.97
C SER A 507 -23.94 -16.87 -3.86
N ARG A 508 -22.62 -16.66 -4.02
CA ARG A 508 -21.60 -17.71 -3.98
C ARG A 508 -21.17 -18.07 -2.57
N TYR A 509 -21.04 -17.08 -1.70
CA TYR A 509 -20.55 -17.23 -0.32
C TYR A 509 -21.66 -16.81 0.65
N PRO A 510 -22.63 -17.69 0.95
CA PRO A 510 -23.71 -17.39 1.88
C PRO A 510 -23.19 -17.46 3.32
N THR A 511 -22.45 -16.44 3.74
CA THR A 511 -21.96 -16.25 5.10
C THR A 511 -22.42 -14.91 5.64
N ASP A 512 -22.90 -14.92 6.88
CA ASP A 512 -23.29 -13.70 7.60
C ASP A 512 -22.10 -13.08 8.36
N ASP A 513 -20.93 -13.75 8.33
CA ASP A 513 -19.72 -13.27 8.97
C ASP A 513 -19.01 -12.25 8.05
N PRO A 514 -18.98 -10.95 8.43
CA PRO A 514 -18.46 -9.91 7.56
C PRO A 514 -16.97 -10.08 7.30
N ILE A 515 -16.20 -10.59 8.27
CA ILE A 515 -14.75 -10.75 8.11
C ILE A 515 -14.45 -11.97 7.22
N LEU A 516 -15.21 -13.07 7.38
CA LEU A 516 -15.11 -14.21 6.46
C LEU A 516 -15.47 -13.78 5.04
N PHE A 517 -16.54 -13.01 4.87
CA PHE A 517 -16.96 -12.50 3.57
C PHE A 517 -15.86 -11.65 2.93
N ILE A 518 -15.28 -10.69 3.66
CA ILE A 518 -14.16 -9.87 3.17
C ILE A 518 -12.99 -10.75 2.72
N ASP A 519 -12.59 -11.71 3.56
CA ASP A 519 -11.37 -12.48 3.35
C ASP A 519 -11.50 -13.62 2.33
N ILE A 520 -12.73 -14.06 2.03
CA ILE A 520 -13.02 -15.04 0.99
C ILE A 520 -13.17 -14.41 -0.41
N LEU A 521 -13.41 -13.09 -0.52
CA LEU A 521 -13.61 -12.40 -1.80
C LEU A 521 -12.62 -12.89 -2.88
N PRO A 522 -13.10 -13.31 -4.07
CA PRO A 522 -12.25 -13.95 -5.09
C PRO A 522 -11.16 -13.06 -5.66
N TYR A 523 -11.45 -11.77 -5.75
CA TYR A 523 -10.50 -10.80 -6.26
C TYR A 523 -9.60 -10.37 -5.11
N ARG A 524 -8.32 -10.78 -5.15
CA ARG A 524 -7.31 -10.34 -4.18
C ARG A 524 -7.31 -8.82 -4.02
N GLU A 525 -7.36 -8.09 -5.13
CA GLU A 525 -7.45 -6.63 -5.13
C GLU A 525 -8.65 -6.11 -4.32
N THR A 526 -9.85 -6.62 -4.56
CA THR A 526 -11.06 -6.18 -3.85
C THR A 526 -11.01 -6.55 -2.37
N ARG A 527 -10.53 -7.76 -2.06
CA ARG A 527 -10.33 -8.22 -0.67
C ARG A 527 -9.40 -7.30 0.11
N ASP A 528 -8.25 -6.98 -0.47
CA ASP A 528 -7.25 -6.13 0.16
C ASP A 528 -7.75 -4.68 0.21
N TYR A 529 -8.42 -4.20 -0.84
CA TYR A 529 -9.06 -2.88 -0.87
C TYR A 529 -10.05 -2.70 0.29
N VAL A 530 -10.99 -3.63 0.48
CA VAL A 530 -12.00 -3.50 1.54
C VAL A 530 -11.31 -3.48 2.91
N ALA A 531 -10.42 -4.43 3.19
CA ALA A 531 -9.68 -4.46 4.45
C ALA A 531 -8.88 -3.17 4.71
N LEU A 532 -8.18 -2.65 3.70
CA LEU A 532 -7.37 -1.44 3.80
C LEU A 532 -8.22 -0.19 4.01
N VAL A 533 -9.33 -0.01 3.28
CA VAL A 533 -10.19 1.16 3.46
C VAL A 533 -10.84 1.13 4.84
N LEU A 534 -11.29 -0.03 5.32
CA LEU A 534 -11.85 -0.16 6.66
C LEU A 534 -10.82 0.11 7.77
N ARG A 535 -9.59 -0.40 7.61
CA ARG A 535 -8.45 -0.05 8.48
C ARG A 535 -8.20 1.46 8.48
N ASN A 536 -8.14 2.05 7.29
CA ASN A 536 -7.90 3.49 7.14
C ASN A 536 -9.03 4.30 7.80
N TYR A 537 -10.28 3.87 7.67
CA TYR A 537 -11.42 4.56 8.26
C TYR A 537 -11.33 4.60 9.79
N TYR A 538 -11.01 3.47 10.42
CA TYR A 538 -10.75 3.42 11.86
C TYR A 538 -9.63 4.40 12.26
N TRP A 539 -8.48 4.36 11.58
CA TRP A 539 -7.35 5.21 11.95
C TRP A 539 -7.58 6.69 11.66
N TYR A 540 -8.27 7.05 10.59
CA TYR A 540 -8.64 8.45 10.34
C TYR A 540 -9.51 9.01 11.45
N ARG A 541 -10.47 8.22 11.94
CA ARG A 541 -11.31 8.59 13.08
C ARG A 541 -10.51 8.62 14.37
N ARG A 542 -9.58 7.69 14.58
CA ARG A 542 -8.72 7.67 15.77
C ARG A 542 -7.75 8.87 15.83
N MET A 543 -7.23 9.31 14.68
CA MET A 543 -6.27 10.43 14.60
C MET A 543 -6.95 11.80 14.63
N HIS A 544 -8.06 11.96 13.91
CA HIS A 544 -8.66 13.27 13.63
C HIS A 544 -10.10 13.43 14.13
N GLY A 545 -10.73 12.35 14.57
CA GLY A 545 -12.07 12.34 15.16
C GLY A 545 -12.04 12.14 16.67
N ASN A 546 -13.19 11.80 17.24
CA ASN A 546 -13.31 11.44 18.65
C ASN A 546 -12.93 9.95 18.85
N GLU A 547 -12.14 9.67 19.89
CA GLU A 547 -11.76 8.32 20.30
C GLU A 547 -12.97 7.39 20.51
N GLN A 548 -14.02 7.86 21.17
CA GLN A 548 -15.21 7.07 21.43
C GLN A 548 -15.88 6.65 20.11
N GLU A 549 -16.02 7.57 19.17
CA GLU A 549 -16.62 7.29 17.88
C GLU A 549 -15.77 6.33 17.04
N ALA A 550 -14.43 6.40 17.15
CA ALA A 550 -13.53 5.44 16.52
C ALA A 550 -13.72 4.02 17.08
N ARG A 551 -13.91 3.89 18.41
CA ARG A 551 -14.24 2.61 19.07
C ARG A 551 -15.62 2.09 18.70
N GLU A 552 -16.60 2.97 18.52
CA GLU A 552 -17.93 2.59 18.04
C GLU A 552 -17.89 2.11 16.59
N ILE A 553 -17.07 2.74 15.75
CA ILE A 553 -16.84 2.31 14.37
C ILE A 553 -16.20 0.94 14.32
N SER A 554 -15.17 0.65 15.11
CA SER A 554 -14.60 -0.71 15.12
C SER A 554 -15.63 -1.76 15.55
N LYS A 555 -16.53 -1.43 16.48
CA LYS A 555 -17.64 -2.33 16.84
C LYS A 555 -18.68 -2.48 15.73
N ARG A 556 -19.17 -1.37 15.15
CA ARG A 556 -20.26 -1.36 14.16
C ARG A 556 -19.84 -1.82 12.76
N VAL A 557 -18.62 -1.51 12.35
CA VAL A 557 -18.10 -1.82 11.01
C VAL A 557 -17.62 -3.25 10.92
N PHE A 558 -17.08 -3.79 12.03
CA PHE A 558 -16.60 -5.17 12.09
C PHE A 558 -17.63 -6.13 12.68
N ASP A 559 -18.81 -5.61 13.05
CA ASP A 559 -19.91 -6.27 13.77
C ASP A 559 -19.54 -7.65 14.31
N LEU A 560 -18.67 -7.61 15.33
CA LEU A 560 -18.14 -8.77 16.04
C LEU A 560 -19.15 -9.31 17.04
N GLN A 561 -20.42 -8.89 16.93
CA GLN A 561 -21.53 -9.27 17.77
C GLN A 561 -22.64 -9.89 16.91
N ASN A 562 -22.42 -11.14 16.54
CA ASN A 562 -23.29 -12.28 16.88
C ASN A 562 -22.57 -13.59 16.60
#